data_AF-A0A493T6V8-F1
#
_entry.id   AF-A0A493T6V8-F1
#
_cell.length_a   1.000
_cell.length_b   1.000
_cell.length_c   1.000
_cell.angle_alpha   90.00
_cell.angle_beta   90.00
_cell.angle_gamma   90.00
#
_symmetry.space_group_name_H-M   'P 1'
#
loop_
_entity.id
_entity.type
_entity.pdbx_description
1 polymer ?
#
loop_
_entity_poly.entity_id
_entity_poly.type
_entity_poly.pdbx_seq_one_letter_code
_entity_poly.pdbx_strand_id
1 'polypeptide(L)'
;MYLPPHDPHVDDPMRFKPLFRIHLMERKCATVECMYGHKGPHNGHIQIVKKDEFSTKCNQTDHHRMSGGRQEEFRTWLREEWGRTLEDIFHEHMQELILMKFIYTSQYDNCLTYRRIYLPPSSPDDLIKPGLFKGTYGSHGLEIVMLSFHGRKAKGTKITGDPNIPAGQQTVEIDLAHPLRLPDIENLRDFSELSRIVLEVQEQVRREEQEEEQRQEGEDRSQPRTRRQLPSLLCCPWESYQGTKTIPGPAEFGNTYKIAYLCQLLFEMERATFEARAVFVCALPARRSPSLSCSGFPPLLSYLLCSCLILSYRALISSPTSLSDRYPVNFSK
;
A
#
# COMPACT_ATOMS: atom_id res chain seq x y z
N MET A 1 13.46 -4.49 9.88
CA MET A 1 12.37 -3.91 9.08
C MET A 1 13.02 -3.06 8.01
N TYR A 2 12.62 -3.27 6.76
CA TYR A 2 13.02 -2.44 5.63
C TYR A 2 11.95 -1.39 5.37
N LEU A 3 12.36 -0.18 5.04
CA LEU A 3 11.52 0.98 4.79
C LEU A 3 11.99 1.64 3.47
N PRO A 4 11.08 2.22 2.68
CA PRO A 4 11.48 2.95 1.48
C PRO A 4 12.36 4.16 1.86
N PRO A 5 13.17 4.69 0.93
CA PRO A 5 13.86 5.97 1.13
C PRO A 5 12.87 7.13 1.28
N HIS A 6 13.39 8.36 1.43
CA HIS A 6 12.55 9.55 1.51
C HIS A 6 11.99 9.90 0.14
N ASP A 7 10.72 10.30 0.10
CA ASP A 7 10.07 10.75 -1.12
C ASP A 7 10.72 12.06 -1.66
N PRO A 8 10.92 12.22 -2.98
CA PRO A 8 10.61 11.28 -4.06
C PRO A 8 11.85 10.47 -4.54
N HIS A 9 12.87 10.31 -3.70
CA HIS A 9 14.17 9.74 -4.08
C HIS A 9 14.10 8.22 -4.23
N VAL A 10 13.47 7.75 -5.31
CA VAL A 10 13.24 6.32 -5.55
C VAL A 10 14.54 5.53 -5.66
N ASP A 11 15.62 6.14 -6.16
CA ASP A 11 16.91 5.48 -6.36
C ASP A 11 17.73 5.30 -5.08
N ASP A 12 17.35 5.99 -4.01
CA ASP A 12 18.08 5.91 -2.74
C ASP A 12 17.95 4.51 -2.11
N PRO A 13 18.97 4.04 -1.38
CA PRO A 13 18.94 2.71 -0.77
C PRO A 13 17.82 2.58 0.26
N MET A 14 17.31 1.36 0.42
CA MET A 14 16.33 1.03 1.45
C MET A 14 16.89 1.36 2.84
N ARG A 15 16.10 2.07 3.64
CA ARG A 15 16.40 2.23 5.06
C ARG A 15 16.08 0.93 5.78
N PHE A 16 16.85 0.59 6.81
CA PHE A 16 16.55 -0.58 7.63
C PHE A 16 16.81 -0.32 9.11
N LYS A 17 15.97 -0.91 9.96
CA LYS A 17 16.16 -0.90 11.42
C LYS A 17 15.74 -2.22 12.08
N PRO A 18 16.45 -2.68 13.12
CA PRO A 18 16.03 -3.87 13.87
C PRO A 18 14.74 -3.59 14.65
N LEU A 19 13.81 -4.55 14.68
CA LEU A 19 12.60 -4.46 15.52
C LEU A 19 12.66 -5.37 16.74
N PHE A 20 13.39 -6.47 16.62
CA PHE A 20 13.69 -7.41 17.69
C PHE A 20 15.01 -8.11 17.38
N ARG A 21 15.60 -8.75 18.39
CA ARG A 21 16.68 -9.72 18.21
C ARG A 21 16.48 -10.92 19.13
N ILE A 22 17.02 -12.06 18.72
CA ILE A 22 17.11 -13.26 19.54
C ILE A 22 18.59 -13.51 19.77
N HIS A 23 19.02 -13.51 21.03
CA HIS A 23 20.44 -13.56 21.40
C HIS A 23 20.71 -14.78 22.29
N LEU A 24 21.73 -15.57 21.96
CA LEU A 24 22.12 -16.75 22.74
C LEU A 24 23.41 -16.46 23.51
N MET A 25 23.41 -16.73 24.80
CA MET A 25 24.59 -16.62 25.67
C MET A 25 24.97 -17.99 26.23
N GLU A 26 26.23 -18.14 26.65
CA GLU A 26 26.73 -19.38 27.26
C GLU A 26 25.84 -19.79 28.45
N ARG A 27 25.41 -21.06 28.46
CA ARG A 27 24.59 -21.69 29.52
C ARG A 27 23.23 -21.03 29.78
N LYS A 28 22.70 -20.22 28.86
CA LYS A 28 21.38 -19.59 28.98
C LYS A 28 20.50 -19.94 27.79
N CYS A 29 19.18 -19.99 28.01
CA CYS A 29 18.23 -19.97 26.91
C CYS A 29 18.39 -18.67 26.10
N ALA A 30 18.06 -18.71 24.81
CA ALA A 30 18.09 -17.52 23.98
C ALA A 30 17.11 -16.47 24.53
N THR A 31 17.56 -15.22 24.65
CA THR A 31 16.76 -14.09 25.10
C THR A 31 16.16 -13.38 23.90
N VAL A 32 14.91 -12.96 24.03
CA VAL A 32 14.22 -12.15 23.04
C VAL A 32 14.19 -10.71 23.52
N GLU A 33 14.67 -9.80 22.68
CA GLU A 33 14.72 -8.38 22.99
C GLU A 33 13.96 -7.59 21.94
N CYS A 34 13.10 -6.67 22.39
CA CYS A 34 12.52 -5.63 21.57
C CYS A 34 13.57 -4.55 21.32
N MET A 35 13.67 -4.10 20.08
CA MET A 35 14.65 -3.10 19.64
C MET A 35 13.98 -1.77 19.25
N TYR A 36 12.68 -1.64 19.47
CA TYR A 36 11.90 -0.45 19.11
C TYR A 36 12.08 0.69 20.12
N GLY A 37 11.93 1.93 19.67
CA GLY A 37 12.17 3.11 20.49
C GLY A 37 13.64 3.53 20.53
N HIS A 38 13.94 4.46 21.44
CA HIS A 38 15.24 5.16 21.49
C HIS A 38 16.00 4.96 22.80
N LYS A 39 15.53 4.04 23.67
CA LYS A 39 16.13 3.76 24.99
C LYS A 39 16.91 2.43 25.05
N GLY A 40 17.20 1.85 23.88
CA GLY A 40 17.98 0.62 23.74
C GLY A 40 17.17 -0.68 23.86
N PRO A 41 17.86 -1.84 23.77
CA PRO A 41 17.24 -3.15 23.84
C PRO A 41 16.57 -3.40 25.19
N HIS A 42 15.39 -4.01 25.18
CA HIS A 42 14.62 -4.33 26.38
C HIS A 42 13.80 -5.62 26.17
N ASN A 43 13.13 -6.12 27.20
CA ASN A 43 12.51 -7.44 27.14
C ASN A 43 11.38 -7.49 26.09
N GLY A 44 11.47 -8.47 25.18
CA GLY A 44 10.47 -8.71 24.14
C GLY A 44 9.99 -10.16 24.15
N HIS A 45 8.91 -10.44 23.43
CA HIS A 45 8.36 -11.77 23.25
C HIS A 45 8.12 -12.05 21.77
N ILE A 46 8.31 -13.31 21.38
CA ILE A 46 7.91 -13.84 20.07
C ILE A 46 6.94 -14.98 20.32
N GLN A 47 5.79 -14.96 19.63
CA GLN A 47 4.83 -16.04 19.62
C GLN A 47 4.70 -16.58 18.20
N ILE A 48 5.09 -17.84 18.00
CA ILE A 48 4.87 -18.54 16.73
C ILE A 48 3.41 -19.02 16.73
N VAL A 49 2.62 -18.61 15.73
CA VAL A 49 1.20 -18.94 15.64
C VAL A 49 1.00 -20.14 14.72
N LYS A 50 1.56 -20.07 13.50
CA LYS A 50 1.53 -21.12 12.47
C LYS A 50 2.84 -21.08 11.68
N LYS A 51 3.04 -22.04 10.77
CA LYS A 51 4.23 -22.10 9.88
C LYS A 51 4.52 -20.77 9.16
N ASP A 52 3.46 -20.06 8.78
CA ASP A 52 3.53 -18.83 7.97
C ASP A 52 3.12 -17.57 8.75
N GLU A 53 3.01 -17.66 10.09
CA GLU A 53 2.59 -16.54 10.92
C GLU A 53 3.25 -16.54 12.31
N PHE A 54 3.79 -15.40 12.73
CA PHE A 54 4.27 -15.16 14.10
C PHE A 54 3.87 -13.77 14.57
N SER A 55 4.04 -13.46 15.86
CA SER A 55 3.83 -12.12 16.40
C SER A 55 4.92 -11.71 17.37
N THR A 56 5.10 -10.40 17.53
CA THR A 56 5.93 -9.80 18.56
C THR A 56 5.07 -9.13 19.62
N LYS A 57 5.55 -9.10 20.86
CA LYS A 57 4.94 -8.33 21.94
C LYS A 57 6.02 -7.65 22.78
N CYS A 58 5.81 -6.38 23.10
CA CYS A 58 6.60 -5.64 24.08
C CYS A 58 5.72 -5.30 25.28
N ASN A 59 6.17 -5.63 26.49
CA ASN A 59 5.47 -5.28 27.74
C ASN A 59 6.09 -4.06 28.44
N GLN A 60 7.20 -3.53 27.92
CA GLN A 60 7.95 -2.39 28.46
C GLN A 60 7.91 -1.23 27.48
N THR A 61 6.70 -0.77 27.13
CA THR A 61 6.48 0.26 26.10
C THR A 61 6.89 1.67 26.54
N ASP A 62 7.21 1.85 27.81
CA ASP A 62 7.91 3.03 28.34
C ASP A 62 9.25 3.28 27.64
N HIS A 63 9.87 2.21 27.11
CA HIS A 63 11.09 2.29 26.30
C HIS A 63 10.86 2.96 24.94
N HIS A 64 9.62 2.96 24.46
CA HIS A 64 9.24 3.56 23.18
C HIS A 64 8.92 5.06 23.30
N ARG A 65 8.65 5.53 24.53
CA ARG A 65 8.27 6.93 24.79
C ARG A 65 9.47 7.84 24.83
N MET A 66 9.32 9.04 24.27
CA MET A 66 10.33 10.11 24.34
C MET A 66 9.98 11.14 25.42
N SER A 67 11.00 11.86 25.92
CA SER A 67 10.84 12.85 27.01
C SER A 67 9.93 14.01 26.65
N GLY A 68 9.96 14.46 25.40
CA GLY A 68 9.06 15.47 24.83
C GLY A 68 7.70 14.91 24.41
N GLY A 69 7.37 13.69 24.83
CA GLY A 69 6.10 13.04 24.60
C GLY A 69 5.80 12.78 23.12
N ARG A 70 4.50 12.67 22.81
CA ARG A 70 4.01 12.30 21.47
C ARG A 70 4.40 13.27 20.36
N GLN A 71 4.62 14.55 20.69
CA GLN A 71 5.07 15.54 19.71
C GLN A 71 6.52 15.29 19.28
N GLU A 72 7.40 14.96 20.21
CA GLU A 72 8.79 14.60 19.89
C GLU A 72 8.84 13.28 19.11
N GLU A 73 8.02 12.29 19.50
CA GLU A 73 7.88 11.03 18.77
C GLU A 73 7.44 11.27 17.32
N PHE A 74 6.46 12.15 17.10
CA PHE A 74 6.01 12.50 15.75
C PHE A 74 7.10 13.18 14.92
N ARG A 75 7.79 14.20 15.47
CA ARG A 75 8.86 14.90 14.76
C ARG A 75 10.03 13.97 14.42
N THR A 76 10.37 13.06 15.34
CA THR A 76 11.43 12.07 15.12
C THR A 76 11.03 11.07 14.04
N TRP A 77 9.82 10.54 14.10
CA TRP A 77 9.27 9.67 13.06
C TRP A 77 9.19 10.36 11.70
N LEU A 78 8.77 11.62 11.65
CA LEU A 78 8.67 12.40 10.42
C LEU A 78 10.05 12.60 9.79
N ARG A 79 11.07 12.91 10.60
CA ARG A 79 12.46 12.98 10.14
C ARG A 79 12.95 11.63 9.61
N GLU A 80 12.63 10.54 10.29
CA GLU A 80 13.01 9.20 9.85
C GLU A 80 12.35 8.80 8.53
N GLU A 81 11.05 9.05 8.37
CA GLU A 81 10.24 8.58 7.24
C GLU A 81 10.25 9.51 6.04
N TRP A 82 10.39 10.83 6.24
CA TRP A 82 10.26 11.84 5.18
C TRP A 82 11.47 12.76 5.06
N GLY A 83 12.34 12.85 6.08
CA GLY A 83 13.51 13.74 6.03
C GLY A 83 13.17 15.24 6.03
N ARG A 84 11.91 15.61 6.25
CA ARG A 84 11.39 16.99 6.16
C ARG A 84 10.61 17.36 7.42
N THR A 85 10.42 18.66 7.64
CA THR A 85 9.45 19.13 8.64
C THR A 85 8.02 19.08 8.06
N LEU A 86 7.00 19.25 8.90
CA LEU A 86 5.62 19.21 8.41
C LEU A 86 5.32 20.46 7.58
N GLU A 87 5.95 21.58 7.96
CA GLU A 87 5.84 22.88 7.31
C GLU A 87 6.46 22.89 5.90
N ASP A 88 7.49 22.07 5.65
CA ASP A 88 8.13 21.92 4.33
C ASP A 88 7.28 21.07 3.35
N ILE A 89 6.20 20.44 3.83
CA ILE A 89 5.31 19.61 3.02
C ILE A 89 4.18 20.49 2.51
N PHE A 90 4.33 20.98 1.27
CA PHE A 90 3.45 21.99 0.68
C PHE A 90 1.97 21.61 0.54
N HIS A 91 1.64 20.32 0.52
CA HIS A 91 0.28 19.85 0.29
C HIS A 91 -0.40 19.43 1.60
N GLU A 92 -1.45 20.16 2.01
CA GLU A 92 -2.23 19.88 3.23
C GLU A 92 -2.75 18.43 3.26
N HIS A 93 -3.28 17.93 2.14
CA HIS A 93 -3.74 16.55 2.04
C HIS A 93 -2.64 15.52 2.37
N MET A 94 -1.41 15.78 1.96
CA MET A 94 -0.27 14.91 2.27
C MET A 94 0.07 14.97 3.77
N GLN A 95 0.00 16.14 4.40
CA GLN A 95 0.18 16.28 5.84
C GLN A 95 -0.86 15.48 6.63
N GLU A 96 -2.13 15.51 6.22
CA GLU A 96 -3.21 14.71 6.83
C GLU A 96 -2.93 13.22 6.74
N LEU A 97 -2.54 12.73 5.56
CA LEU A 97 -2.20 11.32 5.33
C LEU A 97 -1.01 10.88 6.20
N ILE A 98 0.01 11.72 6.33
CA ILE A 98 1.20 11.49 7.15
C ILE A 98 0.82 11.40 8.63
N LEU A 99 0.02 12.34 9.13
CA LEU A 99 -0.46 12.35 10.52
C LEU A 99 -1.30 11.10 10.80
N MET A 100 -2.21 10.75 9.90
CA MET A 100 -3.04 9.55 10.01
C MET A 100 -2.17 8.28 10.05
N LYS A 101 -1.19 8.17 9.15
CA LYS A 101 -0.24 7.04 9.10
C LYS A 101 0.54 6.92 10.41
N PHE A 102 1.06 8.03 10.94
CA PHE A 102 1.75 8.04 12.23
C PHE A 102 0.83 7.57 13.37
N ILE A 103 -0.37 8.16 13.49
CA ILE A 103 -1.30 7.84 14.58
C ILE A 103 -1.66 6.35 14.51
N TYR A 104 -2.03 5.85 13.34
CA TYR A 104 -2.45 4.47 13.14
C TYR A 104 -1.33 3.46 13.43
N THR A 105 -0.16 3.65 12.82
CA THR A 105 0.97 2.72 12.95
C THR A 105 1.56 2.72 14.37
N SER A 106 1.59 3.87 15.03
CA SER A 106 2.09 3.96 16.40
C SER A 106 1.16 3.33 17.45
N GLN A 107 -0.12 3.06 17.14
CA GLN A 107 -1.01 2.31 18.04
C GLN A 107 -0.57 0.88 18.27
N TYR A 108 0.16 0.28 17.30
CA TYR A 108 0.63 -1.09 17.46
C TYR A 108 1.77 -1.19 18.46
N ASP A 109 2.54 -0.12 18.65
CA ASP A 109 3.64 -0.05 19.62
C ASP A 109 4.59 -1.27 19.53
N ASN A 110 4.92 -1.66 18.29
CA ASN A 110 5.70 -2.84 17.93
C ASN A 110 5.13 -4.21 18.38
N CYS A 111 3.88 -4.25 18.83
CA CYS A 111 3.09 -5.48 19.00
C CYS A 111 2.41 -5.84 17.68
N LEU A 112 3.14 -6.57 16.83
CA LEU A 112 2.77 -6.80 15.43
C LEU A 112 2.57 -8.30 15.16
N THR A 113 1.59 -8.63 14.33
CA THR A 113 1.48 -9.97 13.72
C THR A 113 2.09 -9.92 12.34
N TYR A 114 2.76 -10.99 11.96
CA TYR A 114 3.64 -11.06 10.82
C TYR A 114 3.27 -12.25 9.97
N ARG A 115 3.02 -12.03 8.67
CA ARG A 115 2.75 -13.10 7.71
C ARG A 115 3.91 -13.28 6.74
N ARG A 116 4.19 -14.54 6.42
CA ARG A 116 5.22 -14.92 5.45
C ARG A 116 4.82 -14.45 4.05
N ILE A 117 5.77 -13.84 3.36
CA ILE A 117 5.72 -13.59 1.92
C ILE A 117 6.98 -14.17 1.26
N TYR A 118 6.93 -14.36 -0.06
CA TYR A 118 8.01 -14.96 -0.83
C TYR A 118 8.47 -14.00 -1.92
N LEU A 119 9.77 -14.05 -2.24
CA LEU A 119 10.24 -13.45 -3.48
C LEU A 119 9.67 -14.24 -4.66
N PRO A 120 9.33 -13.56 -5.77
CA PRO A 120 8.84 -14.22 -6.97
C PRO A 120 9.92 -15.15 -7.56
N PRO A 121 9.54 -16.27 -8.18
CA PRO A 121 10.47 -17.08 -8.94
C PRO A 121 11.03 -16.26 -10.11
N SER A 122 12.24 -16.60 -10.56
CA SER A 122 12.84 -16.01 -11.76
C SER A 122 12.90 -17.04 -12.88
N SER A 123 12.54 -16.63 -14.09
CA SER A 123 12.69 -17.39 -15.32
C SER A 123 13.69 -16.72 -16.26
N PRO A 124 14.47 -17.46 -17.07
CA PRO A 124 15.26 -16.89 -18.15
C PRO A 124 14.43 -16.13 -19.19
N ASP A 125 13.15 -16.47 -19.32
CA ASP A 125 12.21 -15.86 -20.28
C ASP A 125 11.55 -14.57 -19.74
N ASP A 126 11.79 -14.21 -18.48
CA ASP A 126 11.24 -13.00 -17.90
C ASP A 126 11.87 -11.76 -18.56
N LEU A 127 11.05 -10.80 -18.99
CA LEU A 127 11.52 -9.57 -19.66
C LEU A 127 12.52 -8.77 -18.81
N ILE A 128 12.29 -8.74 -17.51
CA ILE A 128 13.18 -8.13 -16.51
C ILE A 128 13.21 -9.02 -15.27
N LYS A 129 14.26 -8.88 -14.46
CA LYS A 129 14.38 -9.68 -13.23
C LYS A 129 13.24 -9.34 -12.26
N PRO A 130 12.38 -10.30 -11.87
CA PRO A 130 11.32 -10.04 -10.90
C PRO A 130 11.89 -9.76 -9.51
N GLY A 131 11.08 -9.17 -8.64
CA GLY A 131 11.50 -8.80 -7.30
C GLY A 131 10.75 -7.61 -6.74
N LEU A 132 11.38 -6.92 -5.79
CA LEU A 132 10.82 -5.78 -5.10
C LEU A 132 11.35 -4.48 -5.71
N PHE A 133 10.47 -3.51 -5.84
CA PHE A 133 10.73 -2.19 -6.40
C PHE A 133 10.16 -1.13 -5.47
N LYS A 134 10.81 0.03 -5.45
CA LYS A 134 10.30 1.26 -4.85
C LYS A 134 9.54 2.00 -5.96
N GLY A 135 8.40 2.62 -5.66
CA GLY A 135 7.64 3.39 -6.64
C GLY A 135 6.88 4.55 -6.02
N THR A 136 6.68 5.61 -6.80
CA THR A 136 5.97 6.83 -6.40
C THR A 136 4.45 6.62 -6.44
N TYR A 137 3.76 7.00 -5.36
CA TYR A 137 2.28 6.92 -5.23
C TYR A 137 1.67 8.26 -4.85
N GLY A 138 2.20 9.34 -5.43
CA GLY A 138 1.69 10.71 -5.25
C GLY A 138 1.73 11.14 -3.79
N SER A 139 0.59 11.62 -3.26
CA SER A 139 0.48 12.12 -1.87
C SER A 139 0.71 11.05 -0.80
N HIS A 140 0.74 9.76 -1.14
CA HIS A 140 1.07 8.68 -0.21
C HIS A 140 2.59 8.47 -0.05
N GLY A 141 3.39 9.10 -0.91
CA GLY A 141 4.84 8.96 -0.97
C GLY A 141 5.28 7.68 -1.66
N LEU A 142 6.41 7.12 -1.23
CA LEU A 142 6.95 5.89 -1.79
C LEU A 142 6.30 4.65 -1.19
N GLU A 143 5.98 3.68 -2.06
CA GLU A 143 5.52 2.35 -1.69
C GLU A 143 6.43 1.26 -2.25
N ILE A 144 6.41 0.09 -1.63
CA ILE A 144 7.14 -1.10 -2.07
C ILE A 144 6.19 -1.99 -2.85
N VAL A 145 6.55 -2.32 -4.09
CA VAL A 145 5.76 -3.16 -4.99
C VAL A 145 6.58 -4.39 -5.39
N MET A 146 5.96 -5.56 -5.38
CA MET A 146 6.54 -6.80 -5.85
C MET A 146 6.10 -7.08 -7.28
N LEU A 147 7.04 -7.10 -8.21
CA LEU A 147 6.85 -7.50 -9.59
C LEU A 147 7.03 -9.01 -9.75
N SER A 148 6.04 -9.69 -10.32
CA SER A 148 6.06 -11.13 -10.60
C SER A 148 5.50 -11.45 -11.99
N PHE A 149 6.01 -12.50 -12.63
CA PHE A 149 5.58 -12.95 -13.96
C PHE A 149 4.66 -14.17 -13.87
N HIS A 150 3.59 -14.16 -14.69
CA HIS A 150 2.54 -15.18 -14.74
C HIS A 150 2.15 -15.44 -16.21
N GLY A 151 2.99 -16.21 -16.92
CA GLY A 151 2.81 -16.46 -18.35
C GLY A 151 2.95 -15.16 -19.15
N ARG A 152 1.89 -14.78 -19.89
CA ARG A 152 1.87 -13.56 -20.71
C ARG A 152 1.48 -12.28 -19.94
N LYS A 153 1.40 -12.35 -18.60
CA LYS A 153 1.08 -11.21 -17.74
C LYS A 153 2.17 -10.99 -16.70
N ALA A 154 2.48 -9.74 -16.38
CA ALA A 154 3.23 -9.39 -15.19
C ALA A 154 2.33 -8.65 -14.19
N LYS A 155 2.54 -8.90 -12.90
CA LYS A 155 1.73 -8.36 -11.81
C LYS A 155 2.59 -7.60 -10.82
N GLY A 156 2.17 -6.38 -10.51
CA GLY A 156 2.66 -5.59 -9.40
C GLY A 156 1.74 -5.74 -8.18
N THR A 157 2.25 -6.34 -7.10
CA THR A 157 1.52 -6.49 -5.83
C THR A 157 2.11 -5.57 -4.78
N LYS A 158 1.27 -4.77 -4.11
CA LYS A 158 1.70 -3.88 -3.03
C LYS A 158 2.20 -4.68 -1.83
N ILE A 159 3.46 -4.44 -1.43
CA ILE A 159 4.03 -4.97 -0.18
C ILE A 159 3.78 -4.00 0.96
N THR A 160 3.95 -2.71 0.70
CA THR A 160 3.36 -1.63 1.50
C THR A 160 2.25 -1.00 0.67
N GLY A 161 1.28 -0.37 1.34
CA GLY A 161 0.17 0.26 0.65
C GLY A 161 -0.55 1.28 1.51
N ASP A 162 -1.58 1.83 0.91
CA ASP A 162 -2.29 3.02 1.39
C ASP A 162 -3.80 2.73 1.52
N PRO A 163 -4.59 3.68 2.06
CA PRO A 163 -6.03 3.48 2.23
C PRO A 163 -6.82 3.24 0.93
N ASN A 164 -6.33 3.71 -0.22
CA ASN A 164 -6.99 3.52 -1.52
C ASN A 164 -6.69 2.13 -2.08
N ILE A 165 -5.41 1.73 -2.09
CA ILE A 165 -4.97 0.39 -2.52
C ILE A 165 -4.11 -0.21 -1.40
N PRO A 166 -4.69 -1.10 -0.55
CA PRO A 166 -3.99 -1.68 0.59
C PRO A 166 -2.83 -2.61 0.21
N ALA A 167 -1.94 -2.85 1.19
CA ALA A 167 -0.92 -3.89 1.09
C ALA A 167 -1.56 -5.28 0.84
N GLY A 168 -0.89 -6.07 0.00
CA GLY A 168 -1.35 -7.36 -0.49
C GLY A 168 -2.23 -7.31 -1.74
N GLN A 169 -2.66 -6.12 -2.18
CA GLN A 169 -3.48 -5.96 -3.39
C GLN A 169 -2.64 -5.79 -4.65
N GLN A 170 -3.20 -6.21 -5.79
CA GLN A 170 -2.64 -5.93 -7.11
C GLN A 170 -2.86 -4.45 -7.45
N THR A 171 -1.77 -3.74 -7.76
CA THR A 171 -1.79 -2.31 -8.11
C THR A 171 -1.51 -2.07 -9.59
N VAL A 172 -0.82 -3.00 -10.25
CA VAL A 172 -0.49 -2.92 -11.67
C VAL A 172 -0.63 -4.32 -12.27
N GLU A 173 -1.21 -4.40 -13.47
CA GLU A 173 -1.12 -5.56 -14.36
C GLU A 173 -0.53 -5.08 -15.68
N ILE A 174 0.42 -5.84 -16.22
CA ILE A 174 1.07 -5.55 -17.49
C ILE A 174 0.77 -6.70 -18.43
N ASP A 175 0.15 -6.38 -19.55
CA ASP A 175 -0.02 -7.32 -20.64
C ASP A 175 1.25 -7.38 -21.49
N LEU A 176 1.89 -8.55 -21.51
CA LEU A 176 3.14 -8.78 -22.24
C LEU A 176 2.88 -9.20 -23.69
N ALA A 177 1.63 -9.48 -24.06
CA ALA A 177 1.22 -9.84 -25.41
C ALA A 177 1.10 -8.64 -26.35
N HIS A 178 0.84 -7.45 -25.79
CA HIS A 178 0.44 -6.26 -26.53
C HIS A 178 1.44 -5.11 -26.34
N PRO A 179 2.65 -5.21 -26.93
CA PRO A 179 3.64 -4.15 -26.81
C PRO A 179 3.18 -2.87 -27.51
N LEU A 180 3.34 -1.73 -26.84
CA LEU A 180 3.08 -0.41 -27.42
C LEU A 180 4.26 0.01 -28.31
N ARG A 181 3.96 0.54 -29.50
CA ARG A 181 4.97 1.22 -30.32
C ARG A 181 5.10 2.66 -29.83
N LEU A 182 6.27 2.99 -29.29
CA LEU A 182 6.54 4.34 -28.84
C LEU A 182 6.66 5.27 -30.05
N PRO A 183 5.97 6.43 -30.06
CA PRO A 183 6.18 7.46 -31.06
C PRO A 183 7.55 8.12 -30.85
N ASP A 184 7.95 8.99 -31.79
CA ASP A 184 9.18 9.77 -31.63
C ASP A 184 9.13 10.73 -30.42
N ILE A 185 10.28 11.27 -30.04
CA ILE A 185 10.43 12.12 -28.84
C ILE A 185 9.55 13.37 -28.89
N GLU A 186 9.28 13.90 -30.09
CA GLU A 186 8.45 15.10 -30.25
C GLU A 186 6.98 14.76 -29.93
N ASN A 187 6.50 13.64 -30.46
CA ASN A 187 5.15 13.13 -30.26
C ASN A 187 4.92 12.49 -28.88
N LEU A 188 5.96 12.03 -28.18
CA LEU A 188 5.85 11.55 -26.79
C LEU A 188 5.37 12.65 -25.82
N ARG A 189 5.50 13.94 -26.18
CA ARG A 189 4.97 15.05 -25.37
C ARG A 189 3.49 15.32 -25.63
N ASP A 190 2.94 14.80 -26.73
CA ASP A 190 1.53 14.93 -27.03
C ASP A 190 0.72 13.90 -26.23
N PHE A 191 0.04 14.40 -25.19
CA PHE A 191 -0.83 13.58 -24.36
C PHE A 191 -1.97 12.92 -25.16
N SER A 192 -2.50 13.59 -26.18
CA SER A 192 -3.61 13.08 -26.98
C SER A 192 -3.18 11.88 -27.81
N GLU A 193 -1.97 11.95 -28.39
CA GLU A 193 -1.40 10.86 -29.18
C GLU A 193 -1.07 9.64 -28.30
N LEU A 194 -0.43 9.85 -27.15
CA LEU A 194 -0.20 8.78 -26.17
C LEU A 194 -1.50 8.13 -25.70
N SER A 195 -2.52 8.95 -25.41
CA SER A 195 -3.83 8.47 -24.98
C SER A 195 -4.50 7.61 -26.06
N ARG A 196 -4.46 8.07 -27.31
CA ARG A 196 -5.00 7.36 -28.48
C ARG A 196 -4.37 5.97 -28.63
N ILE A 197 -3.04 5.89 -28.59
CA ILE A 197 -2.30 4.62 -28.72
C ILE A 197 -2.71 3.61 -27.64
N VAL A 198 -2.81 4.06 -26.38
CA VAL A 198 -3.20 3.18 -25.26
C VAL A 198 -4.65 2.70 -25.40
N LEU A 199 -5.58 3.58 -25.77
CA LEU A 199 -6.99 3.23 -25.95
C LEU A 199 -7.21 2.25 -27.11
N GLU A 200 -6.45 2.38 -28.20
CA GLU A 200 -6.52 1.45 -29.35
C GLU A 200 -6.12 0.03 -28.94
N VAL A 201 -5.02 -0.11 -28.18
CA VAL A 201 -4.59 -1.42 -27.67
C VAL A 201 -5.56 -1.96 -26.63
N GLN A 202 -6.10 -1.11 -25.76
CA GLN A 202 -7.13 -1.53 -24.79
C GLN A 202 -8.36 -2.11 -25.49
N GLU A 203 -8.82 -1.48 -26.58
CA GLU A 203 -9.97 -1.97 -27.34
C GLU A 203 -9.65 -3.28 -28.08
N GLN A 204 -8.42 -3.46 -28.57
CA GLN A 204 -7.97 -4.74 -29.12
C GLN A 204 -8.01 -5.85 -28.08
N VAL A 205 -7.39 -5.64 -26.91
CA VAL A 205 -7.37 -6.61 -25.80
C VAL A 205 -8.79 -7.01 -25.41
N ARG A 206 -9.69 -6.03 -25.26
CA ARG A 206 -11.09 -6.28 -24.91
C ARG A 206 -11.82 -7.15 -25.93
N ARG A 207 -11.52 -7.00 -27.23
CA ARG A 207 -12.11 -7.83 -28.28
C ARG A 207 -11.59 -9.27 -28.23
N GLU A 208 -10.28 -9.43 -28.05
CA GLU A 208 -9.65 -10.75 -27.95
C GLU A 208 -10.18 -11.53 -26.72
N GLU A 209 -10.30 -10.88 -25.57
CA GLU A 209 -10.87 -11.49 -24.35
C GLU A 209 -12.33 -11.94 -24.57
N GLN A 210 -13.16 -11.13 -25.24
CA GLN A 210 -14.55 -11.50 -25.54
C GLN A 210 -14.67 -12.66 -26.53
N GLU A 211 -13.78 -12.73 -27.52
CA GLU A 211 -13.76 -13.86 -28.45
C GLU A 211 -13.29 -15.16 -27.78
N GLU A 212 -12.30 -15.08 -26.88
CA GLU A 212 -11.82 -16.24 -26.11
C GLU A 212 -12.89 -16.78 -25.16
N GLU A 213 -13.62 -15.91 -24.45
CA GLU A 213 -14.74 -16.30 -23.58
C GLU A 213 -15.84 -17.02 -24.39
N GLN A 214 -16.22 -16.50 -25.56
CA GLN A 214 -17.24 -17.12 -26.42
C GLN A 214 -16.81 -18.49 -26.97
N ARG A 215 -15.52 -18.65 -27.31
CA ARG A 215 -14.98 -19.94 -27.78
C ARG A 215 -14.98 -20.99 -26.66
N GLN A 216 -14.62 -20.60 -25.44
CA GLN A 216 -14.63 -21.49 -24.27
C GLN A 216 -16.05 -21.93 -23.89
N GLU A 217 -17.04 -21.04 -23.97
CA GLU A 217 -18.45 -21.41 -23.75
C GLU A 217 -19.03 -22.33 -24.83
N GLY A 218 -18.53 -22.21 -26.08
CA GLY A 218 -18.93 -23.07 -27.20
C GLY A 218 -18.38 -24.50 -27.12
N GLU A 219 -17.16 -24.66 -26.62
CA GLU A 219 -16.52 -25.97 -26.43
C GLU A 219 -17.12 -26.76 -25.25
N ASP A 220 -17.52 -26.08 -24.17
CA ASP A 220 -18.14 -26.74 -23.00
C ASP A 220 -19.59 -27.21 -23.30
N ARG A 221 -20.23 -26.63 -24.32
CA ARG A 221 -21.55 -27.08 -24.84
C ARG A 221 -21.50 -28.24 -25.83
N SER A 222 -20.32 -28.58 -26.35
CA SER A 222 -20.17 -29.60 -27.41
C SER A 222 -19.55 -30.92 -26.92
N GLN A 223 -19.23 -31.07 -25.63
CA GLN A 223 -18.86 -32.36 -25.04
C GLN A 223 -20.09 -33.15 -24.55
N PRO A 224 -20.31 -34.42 -24.97
CA PRO A 224 -21.38 -35.25 -24.44
C PRO A 224 -21.09 -35.62 -22.97
N ARG A 225 -22.01 -35.28 -22.06
CA ARG A 225 -22.03 -35.75 -20.67
C ARG A 225 -22.04 -37.29 -20.61
N THR A 226 -20.86 -37.91 -20.50
CA THR A 226 -20.75 -39.31 -20.10
C THR A 226 -20.80 -39.38 -18.58
N ARG A 227 -22.02 -39.55 -18.06
CA ARG A 227 -22.28 -39.81 -16.64
C ARG A 227 -21.82 -41.23 -16.32
N ARG A 228 -20.58 -41.40 -15.86
CA ARG A 228 -20.15 -42.61 -15.13
C ARG A 228 -19.98 -42.27 -13.65
N GLN A 229 -20.97 -42.69 -12.86
CA GLN A 229 -20.89 -42.77 -11.40
C GLN A 229 -19.93 -43.89 -11.02
N LEU A 230 -18.91 -43.61 -10.20
CA LEU A 230 -18.36 -44.55 -9.20
C LEU A 230 -17.65 -43.74 -8.10
N PRO A 231 -17.50 -44.31 -6.87
CA PRO A 231 -17.92 -43.64 -5.64
C PRO A 231 -16.82 -42.91 -4.88
N SER A 232 -17.32 -42.07 -3.98
CA SER A 232 -16.69 -41.28 -2.93
C SER A 232 -15.56 -41.99 -2.16
N LEU A 233 -14.39 -41.36 -2.13
CA LEU A 233 -13.46 -41.43 -1.01
C LEU A 233 -13.15 -40.02 -0.52
N LEU A 234 -13.20 -39.90 0.80
CA LEU A 234 -13.19 -38.66 1.57
C LEU A 234 -11.92 -37.83 1.35
N CYS A 235 -12.09 -36.57 1.01
CA CYS A 235 -11.23 -35.48 1.47
C CYS A 235 -12.13 -34.39 2.07
N CYS A 236 -11.91 -34.11 3.35
CA CYS A 236 -12.69 -33.17 4.15
C CYS A 236 -12.50 -31.70 3.70
N PRO A 237 -13.47 -30.82 4.01
CA PRO A 237 -13.73 -29.60 3.26
C PRO A 237 -12.99 -28.37 3.81
N TRP A 238 -12.52 -27.53 2.90
CA TRP A 238 -12.33 -26.10 3.14
C TRP A 238 -13.71 -25.44 3.03
N GLU A 239 -14.18 -24.84 4.13
CA GLU A 239 -15.40 -24.04 4.10
C GLU A 239 -15.13 -22.71 3.40
N SER A 240 -15.60 -22.64 2.16
CA SER A 240 -15.94 -21.41 1.45
C SER A 240 -17.06 -20.66 2.19
N TYR A 241 -16.74 -19.52 2.79
CA TYR A 241 -17.76 -18.55 3.17
C TYR A 241 -17.97 -17.59 1.98
N GLN A 242 -18.93 -17.93 1.12
CA GLN A 242 -19.57 -16.99 0.21
C GLN A 242 -20.61 -16.19 1.00
N GLY A 243 -20.29 -14.93 1.29
CA GLY A 243 -21.24 -13.95 1.80
C GLY A 243 -21.29 -12.77 0.84
N THR A 244 -22.00 -12.91 -0.27
CA THR A 244 -22.33 -11.78 -1.15
C THR A 244 -23.27 -10.83 -0.42
N LYS A 245 -22.75 -9.67 0.00
CA LYS A 245 -23.55 -8.46 0.14
C LYS A 245 -23.06 -7.47 -0.91
N THR A 246 -23.83 -7.37 -1.98
CA THR A 246 -23.81 -6.27 -2.93
C THR A 246 -24.00 -4.96 -2.17
N ILE A 247 -22.97 -4.12 -2.17
CA ILE A 247 -23.06 -2.69 -1.86
C ILE A 247 -23.01 -1.97 -3.21
N PRO A 248 -23.96 -1.08 -3.54
CA PRO A 248 -23.99 -0.40 -4.83
C PRO A 248 -22.72 0.44 -4.99
N GLY A 249 -22.06 0.28 -6.15
CA GLY A 249 -20.84 1.00 -6.49
C GLY A 249 -21.09 2.51 -6.59
N PRO A 250 -20.10 3.34 -6.23
CA PRO A 250 -20.18 4.77 -6.52
C PRO A 250 -20.15 4.97 -8.04
N ALA A 251 -21.07 5.80 -8.50
CA ALA A 251 -21.25 6.21 -9.88
C ALA A 251 -19.95 6.74 -10.50
N GLU A 252 -19.78 6.39 -11.76
CA GLU A 252 -18.97 7.02 -12.80
C GLU A 252 -18.21 8.29 -12.38
N PHE A 253 -16.92 8.13 -12.06
CA PHE A 253 -15.95 9.22 -12.16
C PHE A 253 -14.93 8.88 -13.25
N GLY A 254 -15.15 9.49 -14.41
CA GLY A 254 -14.18 9.86 -15.46
C GLY A 254 -13.03 8.91 -15.77
N ASN A 255 -13.18 8.14 -16.85
CA ASN A 255 -12.15 7.26 -17.46
C ASN A 255 -10.94 7.98 -18.10
N THR A 256 -10.69 9.25 -17.81
CA THR A 256 -9.66 10.05 -18.50
C THR A 256 -8.33 10.18 -17.73
N TYR A 257 -8.27 9.79 -16.45
CA TYR A 257 -7.10 10.00 -15.60
C TYR A 257 -6.17 8.80 -15.43
N LYS A 258 -6.49 7.64 -16.03
CA LYS A 258 -5.70 6.40 -15.86
C LYS A 258 -4.54 6.25 -16.85
N ILE A 259 -4.52 6.99 -17.95
CA ILE A 259 -3.58 6.75 -19.06
C ILE A 259 -2.26 7.53 -18.91
N ALA A 260 -2.27 8.69 -18.24
CA ALA A 260 -1.04 9.44 -17.94
C ALA A 260 -0.12 8.70 -16.94
N TYR A 261 -0.69 7.88 -16.05
CA TYR A 261 0.03 7.30 -14.92
C TYR A 261 0.82 6.03 -15.27
N LEU A 262 0.41 5.27 -16.30
CA LEU A 262 1.02 3.97 -16.62
C LEU A 262 2.42 4.10 -17.27
N CYS A 263 2.69 5.17 -18.02
CA CYS A 263 4.02 5.42 -18.59
C CYS A 263 5.01 5.98 -17.56
N GLN A 264 4.54 6.70 -16.54
CA GLN A 264 5.39 7.20 -15.46
C GLN A 264 5.65 6.13 -14.37
N LEU A 265 4.67 5.26 -14.10
CA LEU A 265 4.80 4.15 -13.15
C LEU A 265 5.88 3.12 -13.54
N LEU A 266 6.22 2.98 -14.83
CA LEU A 266 7.29 2.07 -15.28
C LEU A 266 8.65 2.74 -15.43
N PHE A 267 8.71 4.07 -15.54
CA PHE A 267 9.97 4.82 -15.64
C PHE A 267 10.55 5.22 -14.27
N GLU A 268 9.74 5.25 -13.21
CA GLU A 268 10.18 5.63 -11.85
C GLU A 268 10.23 4.45 -10.86
N MET A 269 10.42 3.22 -11.33
CA MET A 269 10.56 2.05 -10.46
C MET A 269 11.99 1.55 -10.42
N GLU A 270 12.69 1.80 -9.31
CA GLU A 270 14.02 1.25 -9.08
C GLU A 270 13.96 -0.03 -8.24
N ARG A 271 14.79 -1.00 -8.62
CA ARG A 271 14.83 -2.31 -7.98
C ARG A 271 15.47 -2.20 -6.60
N ALA A 272 14.73 -2.62 -5.58
CA ALA A 272 15.26 -2.67 -4.22
C ALA A 272 16.31 -3.80 -4.10
N THR A 273 17.54 -3.43 -3.78
CA THR A 273 18.63 -4.36 -3.46
C THR A 273 18.58 -4.74 -1.97
N PHE A 274 18.63 -6.03 -1.67
CA PHE A 274 18.68 -6.54 -0.29
C PHE A 274 19.94 -7.39 -0.11
N GLU A 275 20.68 -7.18 0.96
CA GLU A 275 21.74 -8.11 1.36
C GLU A 275 21.10 -9.41 1.88
N ALA A 276 21.57 -10.54 1.35
CA ALA A 276 20.92 -11.84 1.44
C ALA A 276 20.94 -12.43 2.86
N ARG A 277 19.77 -12.43 3.52
CA ARG A 277 19.20 -13.47 4.42
C ARG A 277 17.93 -12.99 5.14
N ALA A 278 17.15 -12.12 4.52
CA ALA A 278 15.95 -11.56 5.13
C ALA A 278 14.70 -12.39 4.80
N VAL A 279 14.01 -12.87 5.83
CA VAL A 279 12.59 -13.22 5.71
C VAL A 279 11.85 -11.90 5.54
N PHE A 280 11.17 -11.71 4.40
CA PHE A 280 10.29 -10.57 4.20
C PHE A 280 8.99 -10.82 4.96
N VAL A 281 8.57 -9.84 5.74
CA VAL A 281 7.47 -10.02 6.67
C VAL A 281 6.51 -8.84 6.56
N CYS A 282 5.30 -9.10 6.08
CA CYS A 282 4.24 -8.10 6.12
C CYS A 282 3.66 -8.10 7.54
N ALA A 283 3.78 -6.98 8.24
CA ALA A 283 3.10 -6.78 9.52
C ALA A 283 1.61 -6.49 9.24
N LEU A 284 0.71 -7.33 9.77
CA LEU A 284 -0.72 -7.09 9.77
C LEU A 284 -1.20 -6.83 11.20
N PRO A 285 -2.29 -6.05 11.36
CA PRO A 285 -2.91 -5.83 12.66
C PRO A 285 -3.36 -7.14 13.31
N ALA A 286 -2.97 -7.39 14.56
CA ALA A 286 -3.54 -8.49 15.34
C ALA A 286 -5.01 -8.20 15.66
N ARG A 287 -5.93 -9.11 15.31
CA ARG A 287 -7.31 -9.07 15.82
C ARG A 287 -7.27 -9.41 17.31
N ARG A 288 -7.77 -8.52 18.17
CA ARG A 288 -8.08 -8.87 19.57
C ARG A 288 -9.24 -9.86 19.59
N SER A 289 -9.04 -11.02 20.19
CA SER A 289 -10.11 -11.88 20.69
C SER A 289 -10.71 -11.24 21.95
N PRO A 290 -12.05 -11.25 22.12
CA PRO A 290 -12.70 -10.65 23.27
C PRO A 290 -12.79 -11.66 24.41
N SER A 291 -11.84 -11.62 25.34
CA SER A 291 -12.05 -12.22 26.66
C SER A 291 -11.16 -11.54 27.68
N LEU A 292 -11.71 -10.54 28.37
CA LEU A 292 -11.63 -10.35 29.82
C LEU A 292 -12.18 -8.96 30.16
N SER A 293 -13.17 -8.98 31.04
CA SER A 293 -13.86 -7.85 31.63
C SER A 293 -12.93 -6.97 32.45
N CYS A 294 -12.79 -5.71 32.08
CA CYS A 294 -12.43 -4.63 33.00
C CYS A 294 -13.43 -3.49 32.82
N SER A 295 -14.28 -3.35 33.84
CA SER A 295 -15.22 -2.27 34.05
C SER A 295 -14.49 -0.94 34.29
N GLY A 296 -14.95 0.12 33.61
CA GLY A 296 -14.80 1.50 34.05
C GLY A 296 -13.87 2.37 33.20
N PHE A 297 -14.39 2.97 32.12
CA PHE A 297 -14.06 4.32 31.61
C PHE A 297 -15.16 4.73 30.59
N PRO A 298 -15.59 6.00 30.52
CA PRO A 298 -16.74 6.42 29.72
C PRO A 298 -16.38 6.60 28.23
N PRO A 299 -17.37 6.53 27.30
CA PRO A 299 -17.13 6.67 25.87
C PRO A 299 -17.03 8.16 25.50
N LEU A 300 -15.82 8.68 25.36
CA LEU A 300 -15.58 10.07 24.90
C LEU A 300 -14.64 10.20 23.70
N LEU A 301 -14.45 9.12 22.92
CA LEU A 301 -13.65 9.18 21.67
C LEU A 301 -14.45 9.01 20.37
N SER A 302 -15.75 8.73 20.43
CA SER A 302 -16.61 8.74 19.23
C SER A 302 -17.08 10.15 18.85
N TYR A 303 -16.98 11.14 19.77
CA TYR A 303 -17.46 12.51 19.53
C TYR A 303 -16.36 13.47 19.05
N LEU A 304 -15.09 13.27 19.40
CA LEU A 304 -14.00 14.18 19.01
C LEU A 304 -13.63 14.13 17.52
N LEU A 305 -13.89 13.01 16.83
CA LEU A 305 -13.71 12.92 15.37
C LEU A 305 -14.88 13.51 14.57
N CYS A 306 -16.02 13.80 15.21
CA CYS A 306 -17.19 14.37 14.56
C CYS A 306 -17.32 15.90 14.75
N SER A 307 -16.65 16.46 15.77
CA SER A 307 -16.73 17.90 16.10
C SER A 307 -15.75 18.80 15.36
N CYS A 308 -14.67 18.26 14.77
CA CYS A 308 -13.75 19.07 13.94
C CYS A 308 -14.24 19.27 12.49
N LEU A 309 -15.28 18.56 12.05
CA LEU A 309 -15.87 18.67 10.71
C LEU A 309 -17.13 19.55 10.65
N ILE A 310 -17.59 20.11 11.79
CA ILE A 310 -18.78 20.96 11.87
C ILE A 310 -18.43 22.30 12.53
N LEU A 311 -17.46 23.04 11.98
CA LEU A 311 -17.25 24.45 12.35
C LEU A 311 -16.77 25.33 11.19
N SER A 312 -17.05 24.98 9.93
CA SER A 312 -16.77 25.87 8.78
C SER A 312 -17.84 25.88 7.69
N TYR A 313 -19.09 25.56 8.04
CA TYR A 313 -20.22 25.65 7.10
C TYR A 313 -21.40 26.42 7.72
N ARG A 314 -21.33 27.77 7.69
CA ARG A 314 -22.46 28.71 7.48
C ARG A 314 -22.09 30.16 7.86
N ALA A 315 -21.78 30.95 6.84
CA ALA A 315 -22.20 32.35 6.60
C ALA A 315 -21.37 32.86 5.41
N LEU A 316 -21.87 33.39 4.30
CA LEU A 316 -23.18 33.90 3.93
C LEU A 316 -23.26 33.89 2.40
N ILE A 317 -24.41 33.47 1.87
CA ILE A 317 -24.80 33.69 0.48
C ILE A 317 -25.12 35.18 0.32
N SER A 318 -24.48 35.87 -0.62
CA SER A 318 -25.03 37.04 -1.32
C SER A 318 -24.24 37.25 -2.63
N SER A 319 -24.87 36.96 -3.76
CA SER A 319 -24.53 37.50 -5.10
C SER A 319 -25.72 38.36 -5.55
N PRO A 320 -25.68 39.07 -6.70
CA PRO A 320 -24.60 39.62 -7.55
C PRO A 320 -24.74 41.18 -7.61
N THR A 321 -23.93 42.01 -8.27
CA THR A 321 -23.90 42.30 -9.72
C THR A 321 -22.86 43.39 -10.04
N SER A 322 -22.09 43.13 -11.10
CA SER A 322 -21.69 44.01 -12.21
C SER A 322 -21.07 45.40 -12.01
N LEU A 323 -20.01 45.59 -12.81
CA LEU A 323 -19.71 46.72 -13.70
C LEU A 323 -18.93 47.94 -13.16
N SER A 324 -17.75 48.06 -13.76
CA SER A 324 -17.15 49.27 -14.32
C SER A 324 -16.26 50.16 -13.43
N ASP A 325 -15.04 50.36 -13.94
CA ASP A 325 -14.40 51.66 -14.15
C ASP A 325 -14.02 52.53 -12.95
N ARG A 326 -12.72 52.54 -12.61
CA ARG A 326 -11.77 53.65 -12.91
C ARG A 326 -10.56 53.65 -11.96
N TYR A 327 -9.39 53.72 -12.57
CA TYR A 327 -8.13 54.33 -12.10
C TYR A 327 -8.37 55.69 -11.39
N PRO A 328 -7.49 56.16 -10.46
CA PRO A 328 -6.09 56.43 -10.80
C PRO A 328 -5.01 56.15 -9.74
N VAL A 329 -3.83 55.82 -10.31
CA VAL A 329 -2.47 56.28 -10.00
C VAL A 329 -2.34 57.28 -8.84
N ASN A 330 -1.44 56.99 -7.89
CA ASN A 330 -0.44 57.99 -7.47
C ASN A 330 0.83 57.35 -6.88
N PHE A 331 1.95 57.81 -7.44
CA PHE A 331 3.34 57.55 -7.03
C PHE A 331 3.71 58.36 -5.78
N SER A 332 4.64 57.81 -4.99
CA SER A 332 5.72 58.43 -4.18
C SER A 332 5.90 57.61 -2.91
N LYS A 333 7.10 57.24 -2.46
CA LYS A 333 8.48 57.56 -2.84
C LYS A 333 9.36 56.40 -2.38
#